data_AF-E1ZS52-F1
#
_entry.id   AF-E1ZS52-F1
#
_cell.length_a   1.000
_cell.length_b   1.000
_cell.length_c   1.000
_cell.angle_alpha   90.00
_cell.angle_beta   90.00
_cell.angle_gamma   90.00
#
_symmetry.space_group_name_H-M   'P 1'
#
loop_
_entity.id
_entity.type
_entity.pdbx_description
1 polymer ?
#
loop_
_entity_poly.entity_id
_entity_poly.type
_entity_poly.pdbx_seq_one_letter_code
_entity_poly.pdbx_strand_id
1 'polypeptide(L)'
;MLGARWLATRCLGHAAKLLAAAALVALLAPAAAAAADQPLPPDAFLNADGLPLMMPVNRSTAGRRWYFEIPRDPVGLLVMLHRCGRNAEDFWPPSSVCPQCIGMPEAVSISRQALARGYALLAINSFNRTVGSLGRCWSWGTDAVAVRDIVAAFRKRHALADLPLFFTGCSSGGSLALRLPGIMAMDGIMPVAIGLEEDVFPATDPSLKFPYPPVAYVHFADDDNTDRKVAGMLRISEEAGLAAAEVKVGKFAIGRDFFSQRDPMVSPALSELVHQALRELNVLDEHKILVDDWERQGKPAPWDAMLREELPGMVKVTRKQQLALKNGSTLAQAQQALGAAGEELLTIQEVSAEQVAASEAATNQEDANPNFSSSDGSSPAGGADDPYLSAQLLLEHIQEELAVAWAHHTNLGDYTAATLMWLERCGKASYPNLVETKAVADPAALSPVRTVKAAQVLPAWNACQAGGGAAEVAEALGGTALGGGGGGGNASAPGCGGNASAPGSAAGRGRGVGAAAAAAAAAAAAMLLH
;
A
#
# COMPACT_ATOMS: atom_id res chain seq x y z
N MET A 1 -10.72 -54.75 -41.97
CA MET A 1 -11.92 -53.89 -41.94
C MET A 1 -12.40 -53.50 -40.53
N LEU A 2 -11.83 -54.00 -39.43
CA LEU A 2 -12.25 -53.65 -38.05
C LEU A 2 -11.58 -52.38 -37.46
N GLY A 3 -10.43 -51.93 -37.98
CA GLY A 3 -9.71 -50.75 -37.46
C GLY A 3 -10.31 -49.38 -37.84
N ALA A 4 -10.99 -49.29 -39.00
CA ALA A 4 -11.51 -48.02 -39.50
C ALA A 4 -12.78 -47.53 -38.76
N ARG A 5 -13.55 -48.45 -38.15
CA ARG A 5 -14.75 -48.11 -37.37
C ARG A 5 -14.44 -47.57 -35.97
N TRP A 6 -13.25 -47.84 -35.44
CA TRP A 6 -12.85 -47.45 -34.08
C TRP A 6 -12.30 -46.01 -34.01
N LEU A 7 -11.64 -45.53 -35.07
CA LEU A 7 -11.21 -44.12 -35.16
C LEU A 7 -12.38 -43.15 -35.36
N ALA A 8 -13.39 -43.53 -36.16
CA ALA A 8 -14.53 -42.66 -36.45
C ALA A 8 -15.38 -42.33 -35.19
N THR A 9 -15.52 -43.28 -34.27
CA THR A 9 -16.29 -43.08 -33.02
C THR A 9 -15.56 -42.19 -32.01
N ARG A 10 -14.23 -42.20 -31.96
CA ARG A 10 -13.45 -41.31 -31.08
C ARG A 10 -13.39 -39.86 -31.56
N CYS A 11 -13.37 -39.63 -32.88
CA CYS A 11 -13.39 -38.28 -33.45
C CYS A 11 -14.75 -37.58 -33.25
N LEU A 12 -15.86 -38.32 -33.40
CA LEU A 12 -17.21 -37.78 -33.15
C LEU A 12 -17.42 -37.39 -31.67
N GLY A 13 -16.89 -38.17 -30.73
CA GLY A 13 -16.96 -37.85 -29.30
C GLY A 13 -16.17 -36.60 -28.90
N HIS A 14 -15.04 -36.32 -29.55
CA HIS A 14 -14.26 -35.09 -29.31
C HIS A 14 -14.92 -33.87 -29.94
N ALA A 15 -15.47 -33.99 -31.15
CA ALA A 15 -16.20 -32.91 -31.81
C ALA A 15 -17.46 -32.51 -31.01
N ALA A 16 -18.20 -33.48 -30.47
CA ALA A 16 -19.37 -33.21 -29.63
C ALA A 16 -18.99 -32.52 -28.30
N LYS A 17 -17.87 -32.90 -27.68
CA LYS A 17 -17.37 -32.24 -26.46
C LYS A 17 -16.88 -30.81 -26.73
N LEU A 18 -16.22 -30.58 -27.86
CA LEU A 18 -15.77 -29.24 -28.28
C LEU A 18 -16.95 -28.32 -28.63
N LEU A 19 -17.98 -28.85 -29.32
CA LEU A 19 -19.20 -28.10 -29.62
C LEU A 19 -20.03 -27.79 -28.37
N ALA A 20 -20.12 -28.73 -27.42
CA ALA A 20 -20.78 -28.50 -26.14
C ALA A 20 -20.03 -27.45 -25.29
N ALA A 21 -18.70 -27.51 -25.25
CA ALA A 21 -17.88 -26.50 -24.58
C ALA A 21 -18.01 -25.12 -25.24
N ALA A 22 -17.98 -25.05 -26.58
CA ALA A 22 -18.16 -23.81 -27.32
C ALA A 22 -19.57 -23.21 -27.14
N ALA A 23 -20.62 -24.04 -27.10
CA ALA A 23 -21.99 -23.60 -26.82
C ALA A 23 -22.15 -23.11 -25.38
N LEU A 24 -21.51 -23.75 -24.40
CA LEU A 24 -21.51 -23.31 -23.00
C LEU A 24 -20.78 -21.96 -22.84
N VAL A 25 -19.64 -21.78 -23.50
CA VAL A 25 -18.91 -20.51 -23.54
C VAL A 25 -19.74 -19.41 -24.21
N ALA A 26 -20.44 -19.72 -25.31
CA ALA A 26 -21.31 -18.76 -26.00
C ALA A 26 -22.56 -18.36 -25.17
N LEU A 27 -23.08 -19.25 -24.33
CA LEU A 27 -24.22 -18.97 -23.44
C LEU A 27 -23.83 -18.22 -22.17
N LEU A 28 -22.57 -18.33 -21.71
CA LEU A 28 -22.08 -17.64 -20.51
C LEU A 28 -21.47 -16.25 -20.80
N ALA A 29 -21.01 -16.00 -22.03
CA ALA A 29 -20.44 -14.72 -22.44
C ALA A 29 -21.34 -13.47 -22.25
N PRO A 30 -22.67 -13.49 -22.52
CA PRO A 30 -23.47 -12.27 -22.44
C PRO A 30 -23.75 -11.81 -21.00
N ALA A 31 -23.67 -12.69 -19.99
CA ALA A 31 -23.97 -12.34 -18.60
C ALA A 31 -22.83 -11.58 -17.90
N ALA A 32 -21.57 -11.96 -18.17
CA ALA A 32 -20.40 -11.28 -17.61
C ALA A 32 -20.16 -9.91 -18.25
N ALA A 33 -20.43 -9.77 -19.56
CA ALA A 33 -20.33 -8.49 -20.26
C ALA A 33 -21.39 -7.46 -19.79
N ALA A 34 -22.61 -7.91 -19.47
CA ALA A 34 -23.69 -7.03 -19.01
C ALA A 34 -23.46 -6.42 -17.61
N ALA A 35 -22.59 -7.01 -16.79
CA ALA A 35 -22.27 -6.50 -15.45
C ALA A 35 -21.19 -5.40 -15.46
N ALA A 36 -20.37 -5.31 -16.52
CA ALA A 36 -19.28 -4.34 -16.62
C ALA A 36 -19.74 -2.94 -17.05
N ASP A 37 -20.91 -2.83 -17.72
CA ASP A 37 -21.42 -1.59 -18.32
C ASP A 37 -22.47 -0.86 -17.47
N GLN A 38 -22.73 -1.31 -16.24
CA GLN A 38 -23.68 -0.59 -15.38
C GLN A 38 -23.02 0.71 -14.89
N PRO A 39 -23.65 1.88 -15.11
CA PRO A 39 -23.10 3.14 -14.64
C PRO A 39 -22.84 3.09 -13.14
N LEU A 40 -21.76 3.77 -12.74
CA LEU A 40 -21.46 3.94 -11.32
C LEU A 40 -22.63 4.66 -10.64
N PRO A 41 -22.90 4.34 -9.37
CA PRO A 41 -23.87 5.09 -8.59
C PRO A 41 -23.54 6.59 -8.65
N PRO A 42 -24.54 7.47 -8.84
CA PRO A 42 -24.30 8.92 -8.91
C PRO A 42 -23.56 9.47 -7.68
N ASP A 43 -23.55 8.75 -6.56
CA ASP A 43 -22.91 9.11 -5.30
C ASP A 43 -21.58 8.37 -5.03
N ALA A 44 -20.98 7.73 -6.04
CA ALA A 44 -19.74 6.97 -5.93
C ALA A 44 -18.51 7.80 -5.48
N PHE A 45 -18.65 9.13 -5.48
CA PHE A 45 -17.64 10.08 -5.06
C PHE A 45 -17.84 10.59 -3.62
N LEU A 46 -18.88 10.11 -2.93
CA LEU A 46 -19.23 10.54 -1.57
C LEU A 46 -18.90 9.45 -0.54
N ASN A 47 -18.52 9.89 0.65
CA ASN A 47 -18.45 9.07 1.84
C ASN A 47 -19.84 8.87 2.47
N ALA A 48 -19.90 8.06 3.54
CA ALA A 48 -21.12 7.71 4.25
C ALA A 48 -21.79 8.91 4.92
N ASP A 49 -21.03 9.94 5.28
CA ASP A 49 -21.54 11.21 5.83
C ASP A 49 -21.98 12.19 4.72
N GLY A 50 -21.85 11.77 3.46
CA GLY A 50 -22.20 12.55 2.30
C GLY A 50 -21.13 13.56 1.88
N LEU A 51 -19.95 13.62 2.51
CA LEU A 51 -18.87 14.50 2.04
C LEU A 51 -18.14 13.87 0.84
N PRO A 52 -17.46 14.66 -0.02
CA PRO A 52 -16.56 14.12 -1.02
C PRO A 52 -15.53 13.18 -0.42
N LEU A 53 -15.12 12.14 -1.15
CA LEU A 53 -14.07 11.23 -0.72
C LEU A 53 -12.72 11.96 -0.54
N MET A 54 -11.83 11.37 0.26
CA MET A 54 -10.58 11.93 0.80
C MET A 54 -10.82 13.01 1.87
N MET A 55 -11.94 12.91 2.59
CA MET A 55 -12.33 13.81 3.69
C MET A 55 -12.51 12.98 4.96
N PRO A 56 -11.42 12.64 5.66
CA PRO A 56 -11.48 11.70 6.77
C PRO A 56 -12.12 12.32 8.01
N VAL A 57 -12.64 11.43 8.86
CA VAL A 57 -13.08 11.75 10.21
C VAL A 57 -12.00 11.28 11.19
N ASN A 58 -11.64 12.11 12.17
CA ASN A 58 -10.72 11.74 13.24
C ASN A 58 -11.46 11.37 14.53
N ARG A 59 -10.85 10.51 15.34
CA ARG A 59 -11.30 10.15 16.69
C ARG A 59 -10.10 9.84 17.57
N SER A 60 -10.35 9.75 18.88
CA SER A 60 -9.34 9.33 19.86
C SER A 60 -9.88 8.24 20.78
N THR A 61 -9.06 7.23 21.05
CA THR A 61 -9.34 6.18 22.02
C THR A 61 -8.12 5.98 22.91
N ALA A 62 -8.27 6.15 24.23
CA ALA A 62 -7.18 5.98 25.20
C ALA A 62 -5.89 6.76 24.83
N GLY A 63 -6.04 8.02 24.44
CA GLY A 63 -4.92 8.89 24.06
C GLY A 63 -4.32 8.61 22.67
N ARG A 64 -4.91 7.70 21.88
CA ARG A 64 -4.47 7.39 20.52
C ARG A 64 -5.42 7.99 19.50
N ARG A 65 -4.90 8.84 18.63
CA ARG A 65 -5.64 9.37 17.48
C ARG A 65 -5.72 8.33 16.38
N TRP A 66 -6.85 8.30 15.69
CA TRP A 66 -7.06 7.47 14.51
C TRP A 66 -8.03 8.19 13.57
N TYR A 67 -7.91 7.85 12.29
CA TYR A 67 -8.60 8.48 11.18
C TYR A 67 -9.32 7.41 10.39
N PHE A 68 -10.49 7.73 9.87
CA PHE A 68 -11.23 6.80 9.07
C PHE A 68 -12.05 7.51 8.01
N GLU A 69 -12.37 6.76 6.96
CA GLU A 69 -13.26 7.20 5.91
C GLU A 69 -14.02 6.00 5.38
N ILE A 70 -15.35 6.10 5.32
CA ILE A 70 -16.23 5.01 4.89
C ILE A 70 -16.91 5.45 3.60
N PRO A 71 -16.63 4.83 2.44
CA PRO A 71 -17.39 5.12 1.23
C PRO A 71 -18.82 4.61 1.38
N ARG A 72 -19.75 5.08 0.54
CA ARG A 72 -21.08 4.46 0.45
C ARG A 72 -20.95 3.00 0.00
N ASP A 73 -21.78 2.12 0.56
CA ASP A 73 -21.77 0.65 0.41
C ASP A 73 -20.35 0.04 0.42
N PRO A 74 -19.65 0.05 1.57
CA PRO A 74 -18.29 -0.43 1.66
C PRO A 74 -18.22 -1.94 1.36
N VAL A 75 -17.14 -2.36 0.70
CA VAL A 75 -16.91 -3.77 0.33
C VAL A 75 -16.04 -4.53 1.33
N GLY A 76 -15.44 -3.80 2.28
CA GLY A 76 -14.42 -4.30 3.19
C GLY A 76 -13.85 -3.19 4.06
N LEU A 77 -12.96 -3.55 4.99
CA LEU A 77 -12.17 -2.63 5.79
C LEU A 77 -10.67 -2.86 5.51
N LEU A 78 -9.97 -1.80 5.11
CA LEU A 78 -8.51 -1.76 5.09
C LEU A 78 -8.01 -0.96 6.30
N VAL A 79 -7.28 -1.63 7.19
CA VAL A 79 -6.59 -0.99 8.32
C VAL A 79 -5.16 -0.65 7.89
N MET A 80 -4.75 0.59 8.11
CA MET A 80 -3.49 1.14 7.62
C MET A 80 -2.60 1.55 8.79
N LEU A 81 -1.39 0.99 8.84
CA LEU A 81 -0.43 1.20 9.92
C LEU A 81 0.84 1.86 9.36
N HIS A 82 1.08 3.11 9.74
CA HIS A 82 2.18 3.93 9.22
C HIS A 82 3.57 3.36 9.56
N ARG A 83 4.62 3.80 8.85
CA ARG A 83 6.01 3.48 9.22
C ARG A 83 6.51 4.31 10.42
N CYS A 84 7.69 3.99 10.94
CA CYS A 84 8.37 4.85 11.91
C CYS A 84 8.55 6.28 11.36
N GLY A 85 8.50 7.28 12.23
CA GLY A 85 8.60 8.68 11.84
C GLY A 85 7.41 9.22 11.05
N ARG A 86 6.33 8.45 10.87
CA ARG A 86 5.13 8.81 10.12
C ARG A 86 3.87 8.74 11.00
N ASN A 87 2.71 9.06 10.44
CA ASN A 87 1.44 9.14 11.18
C ASN A 87 0.24 8.63 10.37
N ALA A 88 -0.89 8.48 11.04
CA ALA A 88 -2.17 8.19 10.40
C ALA A 88 -2.67 9.34 9.50
N GLU A 89 -2.30 10.58 9.82
CA GLU A 89 -2.56 11.80 9.07
C GLU A 89 -2.00 11.78 7.64
N ASP A 90 -1.00 10.94 7.39
CA ASP A 90 -0.26 10.92 6.14
C ASP A 90 -1.10 10.32 4.99
N PHE A 91 -2.13 9.53 5.32
CA PHE A 91 -2.99 8.81 4.38
C PHE A 91 -4.04 9.67 3.66
N TRP A 92 -4.18 10.94 4.04
CA TRP A 92 -5.09 11.88 3.40
C TRP A 92 -4.39 13.18 3.07
N PRO A 93 -4.76 13.85 1.96
CA PRO A 93 -4.25 15.18 1.66
C PRO A 93 -4.75 16.19 2.70
N PRO A 94 -4.07 17.32 2.86
CA PRO A 94 -4.59 18.40 3.67
C PRO A 94 -5.93 18.91 3.14
N SER A 95 -6.88 19.16 4.05
CA SER A 95 -8.21 19.66 3.71
C SER A 95 -8.80 20.50 4.84
N SER A 96 -9.97 21.11 4.61
CA SER A 96 -10.68 21.86 5.64
C SER A 96 -11.15 20.99 6.81
N VAL A 97 -11.45 19.70 6.55
CA VAL A 97 -11.87 18.75 7.60
C VAL A 97 -10.68 18.06 8.28
N CYS A 98 -9.53 18.02 7.62
CA CYS A 98 -8.29 17.52 8.18
C CYS A 98 -7.12 18.49 7.93
N PRO A 99 -7.09 19.64 8.63
CA PRO A 99 -6.01 20.61 8.47
C PRO A 99 -4.64 20.10 8.97
N GLN A 100 -4.63 19.04 9.78
CA GLN A 100 -3.43 18.38 10.25
C GLN A 100 -2.92 17.27 9.31
N CYS A 101 -3.73 16.86 8.33
CA CYS A 101 -3.32 15.90 7.32
C CYS A 101 -2.21 16.50 6.45
N ILE A 102 -1.17 15.71 6.17
CA ILE A 102 -0.02 16.17 5.38
C ILE A 102 -0.03 15.59 3.96
N GLY A 103 -0.63 14.41 3.78
CA GLY A 103 -0.80 13.79 2.47
C GLY A 103 0.47 13.26 1.84
N MET A 104 1.18 12.37 2.53
CA MET A 104 2.38 11.74 1.97
C MET A 104 2.01 10.96 0.70
N PRO A 105 2.75 11.10 -0.42
CA PRO A 105 2.27 10.65 -1.72
C PRO A 105 1.92 9.15 -1.76
N GLU A 106 2.77 8.31 -1.16
CA GLU A 106 2.55 6.86 -1.16
C GLU A 106 1.40 6.44 -0.25
N ALA A 107 1.24 7.12 0.89
CA ALA A 107 0.12 6.86 1.80
C ALA A 107 -1.22 7.31 1.18
N VAL A 108 -1.24 8.46 0.50
CA VAL A 108 -2.41 8.94 -0.25
C VAL A 108 -2.73 8.01 -1.42
N SER A 109 -1.73 7.49 -2.13
CA SER A 109 -1.90 6.50 -3.19
C SER A 109 -2.63 5.24 -2.68
N ILE A 110 -2.24 4.72 -1.51
CA ILE A 110 -2.92 3.59 -0.85
C ILE A 110 -4.40 3.92 -0.61
N SER A 111 -4.69 5.07 0.02
CA SER A 111 -6.05 5.49 0.34
C SER A 111 -6.92 5.65 -0.90
N ARG A 112 -6.41 6.32 -1.94
CA ARG A 112 -7.14 6.54 -3.21
C ARG A 112 -7.49 5.22 -3.87
N GLN A 113 -6.54 4.30 -3.99
CA GLN A 113 -6.80 2.99 -4.60
C GLN A 113 -7.80 2.18 -3.78
N ALA A 114 -7.68 2.18 -2.45
CA ALA A 114 -8.60 1.44 -1.59
C ALA A 114 -10.03 2.02 -1.62
N LEU A 115 -10.20 3.35 -1.60
CA LEU A 115 -11.50 4.01 -1.76
C LEU A 115 -12.09 3.80 -3.15
N ALA A 116 -11.27 3.85 -4.20
CA ALA A 116 -11.70 3.54 -5.56
C ALA A 116 -12.17 2.08 -5.70
N ARG A 117 -11.67 1.18 -4.83
CA ARG A 117 -12.15 -0.19 -4.69
C ARG A 117 -13.29 -0.35 -3.66
N GLY A 118 -13.79 0.74 -3.09
CA GLY A 118 -14.93 0.75 -2.17
C GLY A 118 -14.61 0.26 -0.76
N TYR A 119 -13.34 0.23 -0.33
CA TYR A 119 -12.99 -0.13 1.04
C TYR A 119 -13.24 1.04 1.99
N ALA A 120 -13.81 0.72 3.17
CA ALA A 120 -13.66 1.59 4.32
C ALA A 120 -12.18 1.60 4.76
N LEU A 121 -11.69 2.76 5.18
CA LEU A 121 -10.32 2.97 5.62
C LEU A 121 -10.28 3.25 7.11
N LEU A 122 -9.27 2.73 7.79
CA LEU A 122 -8.96 3.04 9.18
C LEU A 122 -7.44 3.14 9.37
N ALA A 123 -6.92 4.35 9.58
CA ALA A 123 -5.52 4.58 9.93
C ALA A 123 -5.39 4.89 11.42
N ILE A 124 -4.42 4.27 12.10
CA ILE A 124 -4.25 4.39 13.55
C ILE A 124 -2.84 4.94 13.84
N ASN A 125 -2.71 5.83 14.82
CA ASN A 125 -1.40 6.26 15.31
C ASN A 125 -0.83 5.28 16.34
N SER A 126 0.48 5.03 16.25
CA SER A 126 1.24 4.29 17.25
C SER A 126 1.28 5.00 18.60
N PHE A 127 1.62 4.26 19.67
CA PHE A 127 1.70 4.80 21.03
C PHE A 127 2.82 5.82 21.17
N ASN A 128 3.99 5.43 20.67
CA ASN A 128 5.17 6.25 20.69
C ASN A 128 4.89 7.50 19.84
N ARG A 129 4.91 8.69 20.44
CA ARG A 129 4.73 9.95 19.71
C ARG A 129 6.02 10.79 19.67
N THR A 130 7.16 10.23 20.07
CA THR A 130 8.46 10.89 19.98
C THR A 130 8.78 11.22 18.53
N VAL A 131 9.27 12.44 18.27
CA VAL A 131 9.65 12.92 16.94
C VAL A 131 11.03 12.36 16.55
N GLY A 132 11.22 12.08 15.26
CA GLY A 132 12.46 11.54 14.69
C GLY A 132 12.25 10.24 13.92
N SER A 133 13.30 9.77 13.24
CA SER A 133 13.27 8.59 12.36
C SER A 133 13.04 7.27 13.10
N LEU A 134 13.45 7.19 14.38
CA LEU A 134 13.18 6.05 15.28
C LEU A 134 12.00 6.31 16.23
N GLY A 135 11.40 7.50 16.11
CA GLY A 135 10.19 7.89 16.80
C GLY A 135 8.95 7.37 16.08
N ARG A 136 7.78 7.45 16.71
CA ARG A 136 6.51 7.03 16.08
C ARG A 136 6.47 5.58 15.59
N CYS A 137 7.34 4.72 16.10
CA CYS A 137 7.33 3.31 15.75
C CYS A 137 6.25 2.54 16.51
N TRP A 138 5.81 1.43 15.89
CA TRP A 138 4.96 0.45 16.53
C TRP A 138 5.75 -0.53 17.40
N SER A 139 5.15 -0.96 18.51
CA SER A 139 5.67 -1.98 19.41
C SER A 139 4.57 -2.96 19.77
N TRP A 140 4.87 -4.26 19.65
CA TRP A 140 3.92 -5.33 19.98
C TRP A 140 3.31 -5.17 21.38
N GLY A 141 4.15 -4.92 22.40
CA GLY A 141 3.71 -4.88 23.79
C GLY A 141 2.80 -3.70 24.15
N THR A 142 2.87 -2.60 23.40
CA THR A 142 2.07 -1.39 23.68
C THR A 142 0.91 -1.20 22.72
N ASP A 143 1.07 -1.61 21.46
CA ASP A 143 0.13 -1.29 20.39
C ASP A 143 -0.82 -2.43 20.03
N ALA A 144 -0.41 -3.69 20.10
CA ALA A 144 -1.16 -4.80 19.50
C ALA A 144 -2.59 -4.93 20.05
N VAL A 145 -2.74 -4.89 21.38
CA VAL A 145 -4.05 -4.96 22.04
C VAL A 145 -4.91 -3.74 21.70
N ALA A 146 -4.31 -2.54 21.70
CA ALA A 146 -5.02 -1.32 21.38
C ALA A 146 -5.54 -1.31 19.93
N VAL A 147 -4.71 -1.74 18.98
CA VAL A 147 -5.10 -1.85 17.55
C VAL A 147 -6.23 -2.86 17.41
N ARG A 148 -6.12 -4.05 17.99
CA ARG A 148 -7.21 -5.05 18.00
C ARG A 148 -8.52 -4.44 18.51
N ASP A 149 -8.47 -3.78 19.67
CA ASP A 149 -9.67 -3.27 20.33
C ASP A 149 -10.31 -2.11 19.56
N ILE A 150 -9.49 -1.21 19.00
CA ILE A 150 -9.97 -0.14 18.10
C ILE A 150 -10.64 -0.72 16.87
N VAL A 151 -10.01 -1.69 16.19
CA VAL A 151 -10.55 -2.30 14.97
C VAL A 151 -11.85 -3.06 15.27
N ALA A 152 -11.90 -3.83 16.34
CA ALA A 152 -13.11 -4.55 16.74
C ALA A 152 -14.27 -3.60 17.07
N ALA A 153 -13.99 -2.54 17.84
CA ALA A 153 -14.99 -1.53 18.17
C ALA A 153 -15.48 -0.77 16.92
N PHE A 154 -14.55 -0.41 16.03
CA PHE A 154 -14.84 0.27 14.77
C PHE A 154 -15.75 -0.56 13.87
N ARG A 155 -15.39 -1.83 13.61
CA ARG A 155 -16.19 -2.74 12.78
C ARG A 155 -17.60 -2.91 13.34
N LYS A 156 -17.73 -3.06 14.65
CA LYS A 156 -19.04 -3.16 15.32
C LYS A 156 -19.86 -1.88 15.15
N ARG A 157 -19.25 -0.71 15.39
CA ARG A 157 -19.94 0.59 15.33
C ARG A 157 -20.46 0.90 13.93
N HIS A 158 -19.73 0.51 12.90
CA HIS A 158 -20.02 0.85 11.51
C HIS A 158 -20.60 -0.32 10.69
N ALA A 159 -21.07 -1.38 11.35
CA ALA A 159 -21.65 -2.56 10.71
C ALA A 159 -20.75 -3.21 9.65
N LEU A 160 -19.44 -3.25 9.89
CA LEU A 160 -18.42 -3.86 9.01
C LEU A 160 -17.96 -5.24 9.50
N ALA A 161 -18.69 -5.85 10.44
CA ALA A 161 -18.29 -7.11 11.08
C ALA A 161 -18.35 -8.32 10.14
N ASP A 162 -19.22 -8.27 9.13
CA ASP A 162 -19.42 -9.36 8.15
C ASP A 162 -18.70 -9.09 6.81
N LEU A 163 -17.87 -8.05 6.76
CA LEU A 163 -17.08 -7.67 5.59
C LEU A 163 -15.60 -8.06 5.76
N PRO A 164 -14.85 -8.31 4.66
CA PRO A 164 -13.44 -8.65 4.73
C PRO A 164 -12.62 -7.59 5.49
N LEU A 165 -11.71 -8.06 6.33
CA LEU A 165 -10.78 -7.25 7.11
C LEU A 165 -9.35 -7.47 6.62
N PHE A 166 -8.79 -6.46 5.98
CA PHE A 166 -7.41 -6.45 5.51
C PHE A 166 -6.56 -5.46 6.28
N PHE A 167 -5.27 -5.75 6.37
CA PHE A 167 -4.27 -4.86 6.95
C PHE A 167 -3.20 -4.52 5.94
N THR A 168 -2.73 -3.28 5.97
CA THR A 168 -1.48 -2.88 5.36
C THR A 168 -0.64 -2.07 6.35
N GLY A 169 0.67 -2.15 6.18
CA GLY A 169 1.57 -1.27 6.89
C GLY A 169 2.99 -1.37 6.37
N CYS A 170 3.75 -0.29 6.56
CA CYS A 170 5.14 -0.22 6.15
C CYS A 170 6.08 -0.37 7.35
N SER A 171 7.18 -1.10 7.19
CA SER A 171 8.24 -1.21 8.20
C SER A 171 7.66 -1.69 9.55
N SER A 172 7.81 -0.93 10.65
CA SER A 172 7.24 -1.30 11.96
C SER A 172 5.71 -1.48 11.94
N GLY A 173 4.97 -0.74 11.10
CA GLY A 173 3.53 -0.92 10.93
C GLY A 173 3.19 -2.25 10.26
N GLY A 174 3.94 -2.64 9.23
CA GLY A 174 3.79 -3.95 8.58
C GLY A 174 4.26 -5.09 9.49
N SER A 175 5.30 -4.86 10.29
CA SER A 175 5.78 -5.78 11.33
C SER A 175 4.72 -6.03 12.41
N LEU A 176 3.93 -5.02 12.78
CA LEU A 176 2.80 -5.19 13.67
C LEU A 176 1.66 -5.95 12.96
N ALA A 177 1.32 -5.57 11.72
CA ALA A 177 0.28 -6.23 10.93
C ALA A 177 0.52 -7.74 10.79
N LEU A 178 1.75 -8.16 10.48
CA LEU A 178 2.15 -9.58 10.39
C LEU A 178 2.05 -10.34 11.71
N ARG A 179 2.06 -9.66 12.87
CA ARG A 179 1.95 -10.32 14.17
C ARG A 179 0.52 -10.36 14.72
N LEU A 180 -0.34 -9.45 14.28
CA LEU A 180 -1.72 -9.35 14.76
C LEU A 180 -2.57 -10.64 14.60
N PRO A 181 -2.34 -11.54 13.62
CA PRO A 181 -3.03 -12.84 13.58
C PRO A 181 -2.88 -13.66 14.88
N GLY A 182 -1.83 -13.40 15.68
CA GLY A 182 -1.66 -14.00 17.01
C GLY A 182 -2.76 -13.67 18.01
N ILE A 183 -3.51 -12.58 17.82
CA ILE A 183 -4.53 -12.10 18.78
C ILE A 183 -5.86 -11.69 18.15
N MET A 184 -6.00 -11.72 16.83
CA MET A 184 -7.25 -11.41 16.14
C MET A 184 -7.35 -12.08 14.76
N ALA A 185 -8.57 -12.40 14.35
CA ALA A 185 -8.85 -12.85 12.99
C ALA A 185 -8.78 -11.70 11.99
N MET A 186 -8.29 -11.99 10.79
CA MET A 186 -8.29 -11.10 9.63
C MET A 186 -8.25 -11.93 8.34
N ASP A 187 -8.52 -11.31 7.21
CA ASP A 187 -8.70 -11.99 5.93
C ASP A 187 -7.50 -11.84 4.97
N GLY A 188 -6.53 -10.99 5.30
CA GLY A 188 -5.42 -10.67 4.40
C GLY A 188 -4.48 -9.59 4.90
N ILE A 189 -3.20 -9.66 4.49
CA ILE A 189 -2.16 -8.70 4.88
C ILE A 189 -1.34 -8.27 3.66
N MET A 190 -1.12 -6.96 3.53
CA MET A 190 -0.17 -6.32 2.61
C MET A 190 0.94 -5.61 3.39
N PRO A 191 1.98 -6.33 3.86
CA PRO A 191 3.15 -5.70 4.46
C PRO A 191 4.02 -5.05 3.37
N VAL A 192 4.50 -3.84 3.64
CA VAL A 192 5.37 -3.08 2.75
C VAL A 192 6.74 -2.88 3.39
N ALA A 193 7.81 -3.13 2.63
CA ALA A 193 9.20 -2.94 3.04
C ALA A 193 9.51 -3.59 4.39
N ILE A 194 9.02 -4.80 4.64
CA ILE A 194 9.29 -5.50 5.90
C ILE A 194 9.15 -7.01 5.75
N GLY A 195 10.00 -7.73 6.48
CA GLY A 195 9.79 -9.13 6.81
C GLY A 195 10.04 -9.40 8.30
N LEU A 196 9.59 -10.56 8.76
CA LEU A 196 9.86 -11.04 10.11
C LEU A 196 10.99 -12.07 10.08
N GLU A 197 11.70 -12.19 11.21
CA GLU A 197 12.50 -13.40 11.43
C GLU A 197 11.58 -14.61 11.49
N GLU A 198 12.08 -15.75 11.03
CA GLU A 198 11.31 -16.98 10.93
C GLU A 198 10.74 -17.45 12.27
N ASP A 199 11.50 -17.28 13.36
CA ASP A 199 11.14 -17.70 14.72
C ASP A 199 10.09 -16.82 15.39
N VAL A 200 9.83 -15.62 14.85
CA VAL A 200 8.80 -14.70 15.33
C VAL A 200 7.62 -14.57 14.36
N PHE A 201 7.61 -15.34 13.27
CA PHE A 201 6.50 -15.36 12.31
C PHE A 201 5.35 -16.23 12.85
N PRO A 202 4.16 -15.67 13.16
CA PRO A 202 3.11 -16.41 13.87
C PRO A 202 2.55 -17.62 13.12
N ALA A 203 2.73 -17.69 11.80
CA ALA A 203 2.36 -18.87 11.01
C ALA A 203 3.06 -20.16 11.47
N THR A 204 4.19 -20.04 12.18
CA THR A 204 4.92 -21.18 12.77
C THR A 204 4.39 -21.60 14.14
N ASP A 205 3.51 -20.81 14.77
CA ASP A 205 3.01 -21.06 16.12
C ASP A 205 1.84 -22.07 16.10
N PRO A 206 2.03 -23.30 16.65
CA PRO A 206 0.96 -24.29 16.70
C PRO A 206 -0.19 -23.90 17.65
N SER A 207 0.00 -22.86 18.48
CA SER A 207 -1.01 -22.34 19.41
C SER A 207 -1.82 -21.16 18.85
N LEU A 208 -1.65 -20.85 17.56
CA LEU A 208 -2.37 -19.77 16.89
C LEU A 208 -3.89 -19.97 17.00
N LYS A 209 -4.59 -18.96 17.54
CA LYS A 209 -6.04 -19.04 17.80
C LYS A 209 -6.89 -18.92 16.54
N PHE A 210 -6.35 -18.31 15.49
CA PHE A 210 -7.03 -18.02 14.24
C PHE A 210 -6.18 -18.55 13.08
N PRO A 211 -6.77 -18.99 11.97
CA PRO A 211 -5.99 -19.30 10.77
C PRO A 211 -5.15 -18.09 10.35
N TYR A 212 -3.90 -18.34 9.96
CA TYR A 212 -3.05 -17.27 9.44
C TYR A 212 -3.56 -16.85 8.04
N PRO A 213 -3.76 -15.55 7.77
CA PRO A 213 -4.37 -15.09 6.51
C PRO A 213 -3.38 -15.14 5.33
N PRO A 214 -3.88 -15.04 4.08
CA PRO A 214 -3.03 -14.79 2.93
C PRO A 214 -2.19 -13.52 3.06
N VAL A 215 -0.96 -13.54 2.53
CA VAL A 215 -0.03 -12.40 2.59
C VAL A 215 0.56 -12.06 1.23
N ALA A 216 0.46 -10.80 0.82
CA ALA A 216 1.11 -10.26 -0.37
C ALA A 216 2.23 -9.31 0.05
N TYR A 217 3.47 -9.77 0.02
CA TYR A 217 4.65 -8.99 0.37
C TYR A 217 4.99 -7.99 -0.73
N VAL A 218 5.11 -6.71 -0.37
CA VAL A 218 5.64 -5.66 -1.25
C VAL A 218 6.97 -5.22 -0.66
N HIS A 219 8.09 -5.47 -1.34
CA HIS A 219 9.40 -5.13 -0.81
C HIS A 219 10.39 -4.80 -1.92
N PHE A 220 11.50 -4.18 -1.56
CA PHE A 220 12.45 -3.64 -2.52
C PHE A 220 13.59 -4.61 -2.79
N ALA A 221 13.99 -4.69 -4.06
CA ALA A 221 15.03 -5.60 -4.53
C ALA A 221 16.39 -5.34 -3.87
N ASP A 222 16.67 -4.09 -3.51
CA ASP A 222 17.96 -3.65 -2.97
C ASP A 222 17.99 -3.61 -1.43
N ASP A 223 16.89 -3.97 -0.75
CA ASP A 223 16.86 -4.18 0.71
C ASP A 223 17.15 -5.65 1.03
N ASP A 224 18.43 -6.05 0.95
CA ASP A 224 18.91 -7.42 1.19
C ASP A 224 18.40 -8.05 2.50
N ASN A 225 18.24 -7.23 3.53
CA ASN A 225 17.79 -7.69 4.83
C ASN A 225 16.29 -8.03 4.80
N THR A 226 15.47 -7.16 4.22
CA THR A 226 14.04 -7.44 4.04
C THR A 226 13.83 -8.60 3.05
N ASP A 227 14.56 -8.63 1.94
CA ASP A 227 14.46 -9.69 0.93
C ASP A 227 14.67 -11.08 1.54
N ARG A 228 15.74 -11.24 2.33
CA ARG A 228 16.04 -12.50 3.01
C ARG A 228 14.91 -12.94 3.95
N LYS A 229 14.32 -12.00 4.69
CA LYS A 229 13.21 -12.29 5.62
C LYS A 229 11.93 -12.67 4.87
N VAL A 230 11.62 -11.96 3.78
CA VAL A 230 10.47 -12.29 2.93
C VAL A 230 10.65 -13.67 2.31
N ALA A 231 11.83 -14.01 1.79
CA ALA A 231 12.13 -15.34 1.28
C ALA A 231 11.91 -16.45 2.34
N GLY A 232 12.35 -16.22 3.58
CA GLY A 232 12.10 -17.14 4.70
C GLY A 232 10.60 -17.33 5.00
N MET A 233 9.84 -16.23 5.06
CA MET A 233 8.40 -16.28 5.29
C MET A 233 7.62 -16.93 4.13
N LEU A 234 8.03 -16.71 2.88
CA LEU A 234 7.44 -17.37 1.71
C LEU A 234 7.60 -18.89 1.80
N ARG A 235 8.82 -19.36 2.16
CA ARG A 235 9.08 -20.77 2.39
C ARG A 235 8.22 -21.35 3.50
N ILE A 236 8.14 -20.68 4.65
CA ILE A 236 7.26 -21.10 5.76
C ILE A 236 5.80 -21.15 5.32
N SER A 237 5.36 -20.15 4.55
CA SER A 237 3.98 -20.09 4.04
C SER A 237 3.69 -21.27 3.12
N GLU A 238 4.59 -21.61 2.22
CA GLU A 238 4.48 -22.79 1.35
C GLU A 238 4.42 -24.09 2.17
N GLU A 239 5.33 -24.28 3.12
CA GLU A 239 5.37 -25.45 4.01
C GLU A 239 4.07 -25.60 4.83
N ALA A 240 3.44 -24.49 5.21
CA ALA A 240 2.18 -24.44 5.95
C ALA A 240 0.92 -24.46 5.05
N GLY A 241 1.08 -24.48 3.71
CA GLY A 241 -0.05 -24.40 2.77
C GLY A 241 -0.79 -23.06 2.80
N LEU A 242 -0.12 -22.00 3.23
CA LEU A 242 -0.65 -20.63 3.29
C LEU A 242 -0.43 -19.94 1.95
N ALA A 243 -1.47 -19.25 1.47
CA ALA A 243 -1.34 -18.43 0.26
C ALA A 243 -0.44 -17.23 0.55
N ALA A 244 0.71 -17.20 -0.10
CA ALA A 244 1.64 -16.08 -0.03
C ALA A 244 2.14 -15.74 -1.43
N ALA A 245 2.32 -14.44 -1.69
CA ALA A 245 2.87 -13.94 -2.93
C ALA A 245 3.77 -12.74 -2.63
N GLU A 246 4.66 -12.40 -3.55
CA GLU A 246 5.50 -11.22 -3.43
C GLU A 246 5.51 -10.40 -4.71
N VAL A 247 5.79 -9.11 -4.55
CA VAL A 247 6.31 -8.24 -5.60
C VAL A 247 7.61 -7.64 -5.09
N LYS A 248 8.68 -7.88 -5.86
CA LYS A 248 10.01 -7.33 -5.60
C LYS A 248 10.20 -6.11 -6.49
N VAL A 249 10.33 -4.96 -5.86
CA VAL A 249 10.30 -3.64 -6.49
C VAL A 249 11.73 -3.20 -6.81
N GLY A 250 12.00 -2.98 -8.09
CA GLY A 250 13.28 -2.42 -8.54
C GLY A 250 13.30 -0.90 -8.50
N LYS A 251 14.46 -0.32 -8.85
CA LYS A 251 14.62 1.13 -8.94
C LYS A 251 13.77 1.72 -10.07
N PHE A 252 13.40 2.98 -9.91
CA PHE A 252 12.68 3.75 -10.90
C PHE A 252 13.60 4.78 -11.56
N ALA A 253 13.40 4.98 -12.86
CA ALA A 253 14.00 6.10 -13.57
C ALA A 253 13.30 7.40 -13.16
N ILE A 254 14.07 8.40 -12.73
CA ILE A 254 13.56 9.72 -12.37
C ILE A 254 13.50 10.57 -13.63
N GLY A 255 12.31 10.66 -14.22
CA GLY A 255 11.98 11.56 -15.32
C GLY A 255 11.70 13.00 -14.87
N ARG A 256 11.43 13.89 -15.84
CA ARG A 256 11.06 15.31 -15.58
C ARG A 256 9.75 15.43 -14.81
N ASP A 257 8.85 14.48 -15.02
CA ASP A 257 7.50 14.39 -14.50
C ASP A 257 7.35 13.44 -13.31
N PHE A 258 8.43 12.75 -12.92
CA PHE A 258 8.42 11.69 -11.89
C PHE A 258 7.71 12.14 -10.61
N PHE A 259 8.10 13.26 -10.02
CA PHE A 259 7.51 13.73 -8.77
C PHE A 259 6.05 14.16 -8.95
N SER A 260 5.72 14.84 -10.06
CA SER A 260 4.35 15.29 -10.33
C SER A 260 3.38 14.16 -10.72
N GLN A 261 3.88 13.03 -11.21
CA GLN A 261 3.09 11.82 -11.48
C GLN A 261 2.79 11.02 -10.22
N ARG A 262 3.51 11.25 -9.14
CA ARG A 262 3.35 10.49 -7.89
C ARG A 262 2.71 11.32 -6.80
N ASP A 263 3.01 12.61 -6.74
CA ASP A 263 2.46 13.55 -5.78
C ASP A 263 1.58 14.63 -6.42
N PRO A 264 0.25 14.64 -6.15
CA PRO A 264 -0.65 15.68 -6.65
C PRO A 264 -0.36 17.09 -6.09
N MET A 265 0.50 17.22 -5.07
CA MET A 265 0.97 18.49 -4.51
C MET A 265 2.26 19.01 -5.15
N VAL A 266 2.89 18.26 -6.04
CA VAL A 266 4.07 18.69 -6.79
C VAL A 266 3.69 19.04 -8.22
N SER A 267 3.81 20.33 -8.57
CA SER A 267 3.56 20.74 -9.95
C SER A 267 4.55 20.15 -10.95
N PRO A 268 4.14 19.94 -12.21
CA PRO A 268 5.05 19.54 -13.28
C PRO A 268 6.27 20.47 -13.42
N ALA A 269 6.08 21.77 -13.18
CA ALA A 269 7.17 22.75 -13.21
C ALA A 269 8.15 22.55 -12.05
N LEU A 270 7.67 22.26 -10.84
CA LEU A 270 8.53 21.97 -9.70
C LEU A 270 9.26 20.63 -9.90
N SER A 271 8.54 19.59 -10.35
CA SER A 271 9.12 18.29 -10.70
C SER A 271 10.28 18.44 -11.69
N GLU A 272 10.10 19.26 -12.73
CA GLU A 272 11.15 19.52 -13.71
C GLU A 272 12.38 20.22 -13.11
N LEU A 273 12.19 21.21 -12.23
CA LEU A 273 13.30 21.88 -11.54
C LEU A 273 14.07 20.92 -10.64
N VAL A 274 13.37 20.09 -9.87
CA VAL A 274 14.00 19.09 -8.99
C VAL A 274 14.78 18.06 -9.81
N HIS A 275 14.18 17.54 -10.88
CA HIS A 275 14.86 16.63 -11.80
C HIS A 275 16.11 17.26 -12.43
N GLN A 276 16.03 18.54 -12.83
CA GLN A 276 17.20 19.25 -13.39
C GLN A 276 18.32 19.39 -12.35
N ALA A 277 18.00 19.74 -11.10
CA ALA A 277 18.99 19.83 -10.02
C ALA A 277 19.65 18.48 -9.73
N LEU A 278 18.88 17.38 -9.68
CA LEU A 278 19.43 16.03 -9.53
C LEU A 278 20.41 15.67 -10.66
N ARG A 279 20.12 16.08 -11.90
CA ARG A 279 21.03 15.88 -13.04
C ARG A 279 22.31 16.70 -12.91
N GLU A 280 22.21 17.97 -12.50
CA GLU A 280 23.37 18.85 -12.32
C GLU A 280 24.32 18.36 -11.22
N LEU A 281 23.77 17.71 -10.19
CA LEU A 281 24.56 17.04 -9.15
C LEU A 281 25.19 15.71 -9.60
N ASN A 282 24.90 15.23 -10.81
CA ASN A 282 25.32 13.91 -11.31
C ASN A 282 24.91 12.75 -10.39
N VAL A 283 23.73 12.83 -9.77
CA VAL A 283 23.19 11.76 -8.91
C VAL A 283 22.32 10.77 -9.68
N LEU A 284 22.07 11.05 -10.96
CA LEU A 284 21.36 10.19 -11.89
C LEU A 284 22.33 9.66 -12.96
N ASP A 285 22.26 8.37 -13.26
CA ASP A 285 23.03 7.74 -14.34
C ASP A 285 22.43 8.01 -15.74
N GLU A 286 23.00 7.40 -16.79
CA GLU A 286 22.49 7.51 -18.16
C GLU A 286 21.06 6.97 -18.34
N HIS A 287 20.61 6.09 -17.44
CA HIS A 287 19.28 5.52 -17.39
C HIS A 287 18.33 6.33 -16.49
N LYS A 288 18.82 7.44 -15.91
CA LYS A 288 18.12 8.33 -14.97
C LYS A 288 17.80 7.65 -13.64
N ILE A 289 18.54 6.62 -13.28
CA ILE A 289 18.42 5.91 -12.02
C ILE A 289 19.40 6.53 -11.01
N LEU A 290 19.03 6.55 -9.73
CA LEU A 290 19.93 7.02 -8.67
C LEU A 290 21.17 6.14 -8.58
N VAL A 291 22.35 6.78 -8.62
CA VAL A 291 23.64 6.09 -8.47
C VAL A 291 23.86 5.62 -7.03
N ASP A 292 24.38 4.40 -6.83
CA ASP A 292 24.55 3.79 -5.49
C ASP A 292 25.84 4.17 -4.76
N ASP A 293 26.68 4.99 -5.39
CA ASP A 293 28.05 5.16 -4.94
C ASP A 293 28.19 5.93 -3.63
N TRP A 294 27.16 6.66 -3.21
CA TRP A 294 27.21 7.54 -2.05
C TRP A 294 27.04 6.79 -0.73
N GLU A 295 26.17 5.78 -0.67
CA GLU A 295 25.90 5.02 0.55
C GLU A 295 27.08 4.09 0.90
N ARG A 296 27.71 3.48 -0.13
CA ARG A 296 28.93 2.68 0.03
C ARG A 296 30.11 3.48 0.61
N GLN A 297 30.07 4.81 0.50
CA GLN A 297 31.09 5.72 1.02
C GLN A 297 30.76 6.24 2.43
N GLY A 298 29.64 5.82 3.03
CA GLY A 298 29.18 6.32 4.35
C GLY A 298 28.82 7.80 4.33
N LYS A 299 28.48 8.36 3.16
CA LYS A 299 28.10 9.77 3.01
C LYS A 299 26.58 9.90 2.99
N PRO A 300 26.03 11.00 3.55
CA PRO A 300 24.62 11.31 3.36
C PRO A 300 24.31 11.47 1.87
N ALA A 301 23.07 11.17 1.50
CA ALA A 301 22.63 11.28 0.12
C ALA A 301 22.84 12.72 -0.40
N PRO A 302 23.52 12.92 -1.54
CA PRO A 302 23.92 14.25 -2.01
C PRO A 302 22.73 15.18 -2.31
N TRP A 303 21.54 14.63 -2.57
CA TRP A 303 20.33 15.42 -2.80
C TRP A 303 19.74 16.03 -1.53
N ASP A 304 20.00 15.49 -0.34
CA ASP A 304 19.36 15.98 0.90
C ASP A 304 19.77 17.44 1.19
N ALA A 305 21.07 17.73 1.10
CA ALA A 305 21.58 19.10 1.26
C ALA A 305 21.06 20.02 0.15
N MET A 306 21.12 19.58 -1.12
CA MET A 306 20.61 20.37 -2.24
C MET A 306 19.13 20.70 -2.08
N LEU A 307 18.29 19.74 -1.72
CA LEU A 307 16.86 19.99 -1.58
C LEU A 307 16.61 20.99 -0.44
N ARG A 308 17.31 20.90 0.69
CA ARG A 308 17.17 21.88 1.78
C ARG A 308 17.56 23.30 1.35
N GLU A 309 18.60 23.42 0.52
CA GLU A 309 19.13 24.71 0.07
C GLU A 309 18.33 25.32 -1.09
N GLU A 310 17.98 24.52 -2.09
CA GLU A 310 17.43 25.02 -3.37
C GLU A 310 15.90 24.95 -3.45
N LEU A 311 15.27 23.97 -2.80
CA LEU A 311 13.82 23.77 -2.90
C LEU A 311 13.01 25.02 -2.50
N PRO A 312 13.36 25.78 -1.45
CA PRO A 312 12.65 27.03 -1.14
C PRO A 312 12.64 28.02 -2.32
N GLY A 313 13.73 28.11 -3.06
CA GLY A 313 13.84 28.94 -4.27
C GLY A 313 12.97 28.40 -5.41
N MET A 314 13.01 27.09 -5.65
CA MET A 314 12.19 26.42 -6.68
C MET A 314 10.68 26.58 -6.41
N VAL A 315 10.26 26.39 -5.15
CA VAL A 315 8.86 26.58 -4.72
C VAL A 315 8.43 28.03 -4.90
N LYS A 316 9.30 29.00 -4.59
CA LYS A 316 9.00 30.42 -4.82
C LYS A 316 8.76 30.73 -6.30
N VAL A 317 9.60 30.19 -7.20
CA VAL A 317 9.45 30.37 -8.66
C VAL A 317 8.19 29.70 -9.19
N THR A 318 7.82 28.53 -8.65
CA THR A 318 6.67 27.72 -9.08
C THR A 318 5.38 28.00 -8.30
N ARG A 319 5.38 28.98 -7.39
CA ARG A 319 4.29 29.23 -6.43
C ARG A 319 2.92 29.36 -7.09
N LYS A 320 2.84 30.01 -8.26
CA LYS A 320 1.58 30.16 -9.00
C LYS A 320 1.00 28.79 -9.43
N GLN A 321 1.84 27.86 -9.88
CA GLN A 321 1.38 26.52 -10.25
C GLN A 321 1.01 25.70 -9.03
N GLN A 322 1.79 25.80 -7.95
CA GLN A 322 1.49 25.12 -6.69
C GLN A 322 0.16 25.57 -6.07
N LEU A 323 -0.12 26.87 -6.08
CA LEU A 323 -1.42 27.41 -5.65
C LEU A 323 -2.56 26.95 -6.56
N ALA A 324 -2.33 26.85 -7.87
CA ALA A 324 -3.34 26.35 -8.80
C ALA A 324 -3.68 24.86 -8.53
N LEU A 325 -2.69 24.03 -8.23
CA LEU A 325 -2.91 22.62 -7.86
C LEU A 325 -3.66 22.48 -6.54
N LYS A 326 -3.25 23.23 -5.51
CA LYS A 326 -3.96 23.24 -4.22
C LYS A 326 -5.42 23.66 -4.39
N ASN A 327 -5.68 24.72 -5.15
CA ASN A 327 -7.05 25.19 -5.36
C ASN A 327 -7.87 24.24 -6.27
N GLY A 328 -7.20 23.44 -7.09
CA GLY A 328 -7.81 22.43 -7.93
C GLY A 328 -7.99 21.05 -7.26
N SER A 329 -7.42 20.82 -6.08
CA SER A 329 -7.38 19.49 -5.49
C SER A 329 -8.66 19.14 -4.71
N THR A 330 -9.06 17.88 -4.85
CA THR A 330 -10.24 17.20 -4.27
C THR A 330 -11.61 17.61 -4.80
N LEU A 331 -12.04 18.86 -4.63
CA LEU A 331 -13.40 19.25 -5.04
C LEU A 331 -13.51 19.42 -6.56
N ALA A 332 -12.56 20.15 -7.17
CA ALA A 332 -12.54 20.33 -8.62
C ALA A 332 -12.16 19.03 -9.35
N GLN A 333 -11.29 18.19 -8.77
CA GLN A 333 -10.99 16.86 -9.32
C GLN A 333 -12.20 15.91 -9.25
N ALA A 334 -12.96 15.91 -8.15
CA ALA A 334 -14.21 15.16 -8.07
C ALA A 334 -15.26 15.72 -9.05
N GLN A 335 -15.45 17.04 -9.12
CA GLN A 335 -16.35 17.72 -10.06
C GLN A 335 -16.00 17.40 -11.52
N GLN A 336 -14.72 17.50 -11.88
CA GLN A 336 -14.23 17.27 -13.24
C GLN A 336 -14.34 15.79 -13.65
N ALA A 337 -14.25 14.85 -12.69
CA ALA A 337 -14.49 13.42 -12.91
C ALA A 337 -15.99 13.07 -13.10
N LEU A 338 -16.91 13.91 -12.63
CA LEU A 338 -18.37 13.66 -12.66
C LEU A 338 -19.12 14.44 -13.75
N GLY A 339 -18.49 15.45 -14.34
CA GLY A 339 -19.16 16.33 -15.32
C GLY A 339 -20.36 17.06 -14.71
N ALA A 340 -21.43 17.24 -15.50
CA ALA A 340 -22.61 18.03 -15.10
C ALA A 340 -23.33 17.51 -13.83
N ALA A 341 -23.24 16.22 -13.53
CA ALA A 341 -23.84 15.64 -12.32
C ALA A 341 -23.14 16.09 -11.02
N GLY A 342 -21.86 16.45 -11.09
CA GLY A 342 -21.09 16.91 -9.93
C GLY A 342 -21.46 18.32 -9.46
N GLU A 343 -21.87 19.22 -10.38
CA GLU A 343 -22.15 20.62 -10.03
C GLU A 343 -23.48 20.81 -9.26
N GLU A 344 -24.51 20.02 -9.59
CA GLU A 344 -25.84 20.11 -8.96
C GLU A 344 -25.87 19.50 -7.54
N LEU A 345 -25.05 18.48 -7.28
CA LEU A 345 -24.98 17.82 -5.97
C LEU A 345 -24.23 18.64 -4.91
N LEU A 346 -23.28 19.48 -5.31
CA LEU A 346 -22.41 20.24 -4.39
C LEU A 346 -23.04 21.54 -3.89
N THR A 347 -23.89 22.18 -4.71
CA THR A 347 -24.68 23.35 -4.28
C THR A 347 -25.64 23.03 -3.12
N ILE A 348 -26.03 21.76 -2.98
CA ILE A 348 -26.90 21.29 -1.89
C ILE A 348 -26.10 21.07 -0.58
N GLN A 349 -24.78 20.86 -0.64
CA GLN A 349 -23.95 20.50 0.51
C GLN A 349 -23.16 21.65 1.13
N GLU A 350 -22.82 22.69 0.37
CA GLU A 350 -22.22 23.91 0.94
C GLU A 350 -23.14 24.54 2.01
N VAL A 351 -24.45 24.32 1.92
CA VAL A 351 -25.46 24.79 2.88
C VAL A 351 -25.48 23.98 4.18
N SER A 352 -25.00 22.72 4.19
CA SER A 352 -25.01 21.86 5.39
C SER A 352 -23.70 21.87 6.17
N ALA A 353 -22.56 22.13 5.52
CA ALA A 353 -21.24 22.17 6.15
C ALA A 353 -21.09 23.32 7.17
N GLU A 354 -21.77 24.45 6.98
CA GLU A 354 -21.80 25.57 7.94
C GLU A 354 -22.40 25.15 9.31
N GLN A 355 -23.24 24.12 9.36
CA GLN A 355 -23.91 23.70 10.59
C GLN A 355 -23.09 22.69 11.42
N VAL A 356 -22.16 21.95 10.80
CA VAL A 356 -21.32 20.94 11.48
C VAL A 356 -20.04 21.57 12.06
N ALA A 357 -19.47 22.57 11.37
CA ALA A 357 -18.25 23.26 11.78
C ALA A 357 -18.33 23.94 13.16
N ALA A 358 -19.54 24.28 13.62
CA ALA A 358 -19.74 24.95 14.91
C ALA A 358 -19.64 24.03 16.14
N SER A 359 -19.65 22.70 15.99
CA SER A 359 -19.70 21.77 17.15
C SER A 359 -18.40 21.00 17.45
N GLU A 360 -17.43 20.93 16.52
CA GLU A 360 -16.21 20.13 16.70
C GLU A 360 -14.93 20.96 16.96
N ALA A 361 -15.01 22.30 16.95
CA ALA A 361 -13.86 23.18 17.18
C ALA A 361 -13.30 23.19 18.62
N ALA A 362 -13.93 22.48 19.57
CA ALA A 362 -13.61 22.56 21.00
C ALA A 362 -12.55 21.56 21.52
N THR A 363 -12.06 20.61 20.70
CA THR A 363 -11.07 19.59 21.16
C THR A 363 -9.68 19.69 20.53
N ASN A 364 -9.42 20.68 19.68
CA ASN A 364 -8.19 20.75 18.87
C ASN A 364 -7.05 21.60 19.48
N GLN A 365 -7.10 21.90 20.79
CA GLN A 365 -6.19 22.89 21.38
C GLN A 365 -4.86 22.32 21.93
N GLU A 366 -4.66 20.99 21.95
CA GLU A 366 -3.46 20.40 22.58
C GLU A 366 -2.30 20.02 21.65
N ASP A 367 -2.42 20.04 20.32
CA ASP A 367 -1.29 19.74 19.44
C ASP A 367 -1.12 20.81 18.36
N ALA A 368 -0.23 21.78 18.61
CA ALA A 368 0.47 22.42 17.49
C ALA A 368 1.09 21.29 16.66
N ASN A 369 0.58 21.08 15.44
CA ASN A 369 0.86 19.90 14.62
C ASN A 369 2.36 19.53 14.70
N PRO A 370 2.75 18.46 15.44
CA PRO A 370 4.15 18.13 15.69
C PRO A 370 4.87 17.65 14.43
N ASN A 371 4.17 17.48 13.30
CA ASN A 371 4.81 17.32 11.99
C ASN A 371 5.41 18.62 11.44
N PHE A 372 4.92 19.78 11.88
CA PHE A 372 5.54 21.08 11.63
C PHE A 372 6.44 21.53 12.80
N SER A 373 6.49 20.77 13.90
CA SER A 373 7.56 20.96 14.89
C SER A 373 8.83 20.35 14.32
N SER A 374 9.51 21.14 13.52
CA SER A 374 10.95 21.07 13.41
C SER A 374 11.56 20.78 14.80
N SER A 375 12.66 20.03 14.82
CA SER A 375 13.53 19.99 16.00
C SER A 375 14.10 21.37 16.37
N ASP A 376 13.80 22.42 15.60
CA ASP A 376 14.15 23.82 15.89
C ASP A 376 13.01 24.67 16.49
N GLY A 377 11.79 24.14 16.64
CA GLY A 377 10.69 24.84 17.31
C GLY A 377 10.09 26.04 16.56
N SER A 378 10.37 26.21 15.26
CA SER A 378 9.74 27.26 14.45
C SER A 378 8.34 26.86 13.98
N SER A 379 7.33 27.09 14.83
CA SER A 379 5.95 27.21 14.33
C SER A 379 5.89 28.33 13.27
N PRO A 380 5.14 28.16 12.16
CA PRO A 380 4.89 29.23 11.19
C PRO A 380 3.86 30.22 11.75
N ALA A 381 4.11 30.74 12.94
CA ALA A 381 3.32 31.80 13.55
C ALA A 381 3.88 33.15 13.06
N GLY A 382 3.62 33.49 11.80
CA GLY A 382 3.89 34.83 11.28
C GLY A 382 4.45 34.86 9.86
N GLY A 383 3.61 34.61 8.86
CA GLY A 383 3.96 34.85 7.46
C GLY A 383 2.84 34.44 6.53
N ALA A 384 2.63 35.18 5.44
CA ALA A 384 1.60 34.95 4.43
C ALA A 384 1.81 33.67 3.57
N ASP A 385 2.46 32.65 4.14
CA ASP A 385 2.83 31.42 3.47
C ASP A 385 1.85 30.30 3.84
N ASP A 386 1.30 29.70 2.80
CA ASP A 386 0.36 28.60 2.87
C ASP A 386 1.06 27.38 3.49
N PRO A 387 0.65 26.88 4.67
CA PRO A 387 1.36 25.81 5.37
C PRO A 387 1.44 24.52 4.54
N TYR A 388 0.47 24.32 3.65
CA TYR A 388 0.37 23.16 2.76
C TYR A 388 1.24 23.27 1.50
N LEU A 389 1.83 24.44 1.24
CA LEU A 389 2.79 24.66 0.17
C LEU A 389 4.15 25.09 0.72
N SER A 390 4.43 24.75 1.99
CA SER A 390 5.72 25.02 2.59
C SER A 390 6.80 24.18 1.91
N ALA A 391 7.99 24.77 1.73
CA ALA A 391 9.13 24.05 1.18
C ALA A 391 9.50 22.83 2.03
N GLN A 392 9.29 22.91 3.35
CA GLN A 392 9.53 21.80 4.27
C GLN A 392 8.61 20.60 4.00
N LEU A 393 7.31 20.82 3.78
CA LEU A 393 6.39 19.73 3.46
C LEU A 393 6.74 19.09 2.10
N LEU A 394 6.97 19.93 1.09
CA LEU A 394 7.36 19.44 -0.24
C LEU A 394 8.72 18.71 -0.23
N LEU A 395 9.63 19.10 0.67
CA LEU A 395 10.89 18.38 0.89
C LEU A 395 10.62 16.95 1.35
N GLU A 396 9.74 16.76 2.33
CA GLU A 396 9.40 15.42 2.83
C GLU A 396 8.73 14.55 1.77
N HIS A 397 7.86 15.14 0.94
CA HIS A 397 7.22 14.45 -0.17
C HIS A 397 8.26 14.01 -1.21
N ILE A 398 9.10 14.93 -1.68
CA ILE A 398 10.17 14.64 -2.65
C ILE A 398 11.15 13.60 -2.10
N GLN A 399 11.49 13.65 -0.81
CA GLN A 399 12.37 12.67 -0.19
C GLN A 399 11.74 11.26 -0.13
N GLU A 400 10.43 11.17 0.10
CA GLU A 400 9.72 9.89 0.01
C GLU A 400 9.79 9.32 -1.40
N GLU A 401 9.51 10.14 -2.41
CA GLU A 401 9.58 9.73 -3.82
C GLU A 401 10.99 9.34 -4.26
N LEU A 402 12.02 10.02 -3.74
CA LEU A 402 13.40 9.62 -3.96
C LEU A 402 13.71 8.28 -3.32
N ALA A 403 13.21 7.99 -2.11
CA ALA A 403 13.36 6.68 -1.49
C ALA A 403 12.65 5.57 -2.29
N VAL A 404 11.48 5.87 -2.87
CA VAL A 404 10.79 4.96 -3.80
C VAL A 404 11.63 4.71 -5.03
N ALA A 405 12.12 5.77 -5.69
CA ALA A 405 12.93 5.68 -6.89
C ALA A 405 14.21 4.87 -6.67
N TRP A 406 14.80 5.05 -5.49
CA TRP A 406 16.00 4.35 -5.09
C TRP A 406 15.78 2.89 -4.68
N ALA A 407 14.51 2.44 -4.66
CA ALA A 407 14.12 1.13 -4.17
C ALA A 407 14.65 0.86 -2.75
N HIS A 408 14.50 1.84 -1.85
CA HIS A 408 15.03 1.74 -0.50
C HIS A 408 13.92 1.92 0.54
N HIS A 409 13.86 1.00 1.50
CA HIS A 409 12.97 0.90 2.67
C HIS A 409 12.02 2.10 2.92
N THR A 410 10.93 2.18 2.15
CA THR A 410 9.92 3.24 2.26
C THR A 410 8.51 2.66 2.09
N ASN A 411 7.49 3.50 2.23
CA ASN A 411 6.12 3.13 1.90
C ASN A 411 5.94 3.04 0.38
N LEU A 412 4.96 2.27 -0.11
CA LEU A 412 4.70 2.14 -1.54
C LEU A 412 3.23 1.81 -1.81
N GLY A 413 2.56 2.66 -2.55
CA GLY A 413 1.14 2.51 -2.89
C GLY A 413 0.87 1.77 -4.19
N ASP A 414 1.83 1.70 -5.12
CA ASP A 414 1.64 1.27 -6.52
C ASP A 414 0.91 -0.07 -6.69
N TYR A 415 1.07 -0.99 -5.74
CA TYR A 415 0.54 -2.36 -5.81
C TYR A 415 -0.73 -2.58 -4.96
N THR A 416 -1.32 -1.52 -4.39
CA THR A 416 -2.48 -1.62 -3.48
C THR A 416 -3.67 -2.27 -4.17
N ALA A 417 -4.06 -1.80 -5.36
CA ALA A 417 -5.20 -2.36 -6.08
C ALA A 417 -4.98 -3.83 -6.47
N ALA A 418 -3.79 -4.16 -6.98
CA ALA A 418 -3.41 -5.54 -7.32
C ALA A 418 -3.50 -6.47 -6.10
N THR A 419 -2.99 -6.00 -4.96
CA THR A 419 -2.99 -6.75 -3.70
C THR A 419 -4.39 -6.97 -3.17
N LEU A 420 -5.22 -5.94 -3.11
CA LEU A 420 -6.61 -6.08 -2.68
C LEU A 420 -7.35 -7.08 -3.58
N MET A 421 -7.19 -7.01 -4.90
CA MET A 421 -7.79 -7.98 -5.84
C MET A 421 -7.32 -9.42 -5.64
N TRP A 422 -6.10 -9.61 -5.13
CA TRP A 422 -5.56 -10.93 -4.81
C TRP A 422 -6.11 -11.44 -3.47
N LEU A 423 -6.17 -10.59 -2.44
CA LEU A 423 -6.72 -10.89 -1.11
C LEU A 423 -8.23 -11.15 -1.14
N GLU A 424 -8.99 -10.42 -1.97
CA GLU A 424 -10.43 -10.65 -2.24
C GLU A 424 -10.72 -12.09 -2.72
N ARG A 425 -9.71 -12.76 -3.25
CA ARG A 425 -9.78 -14.14 -3.77
C ARG A 425 -8.98 -15.11 -2.89
N CYS A 426 -8.74 -14.75 -1.63
CA CYS A 426 -7.86 -15.40 -0.65
C CYS A 426 -6.57 -15.95 -1.25
N GLY A 427 -5.95 -15.16 -2.11
CA GLY A 427 -4.68 -15.47 -2.74
C GLY A 427 -4.71 -16.54 -3.84
N LYS A 428 -5.88 -16.92 -4.34
CA LYS A 428 -6.04 -17.91 -5.41
C LYS A 428 -5.89 -17.34 -6.83
N ALA A 429 -5.82 -16.02 -6.97
CA ALA A 429 -5.57 -15.38 -8.27
C ALA A 429 -4.08 -15.33 -8.61
N SER A 430 -3.75 -15.22 -9.90
CA SER A 430 -2.36 -14.93 -10.33
C SER A 430 -1.97 -13.52 -9.88
N TYR A 431 -1.16 -13.42 -8.82
CA TYR A 431 -0.67 -12.13 -8.33
C TYR A 431 0.21 -11.41 -9.35
N PRO A 432 1.14 -12.07 -10.08
CA PRO A 432 1.91 -11.39 -11.13
C PRO A 432 1.04 -10.74 -12.21
N ASN A 433 -0.02 -11.41 -12.66
CA ASN A 433 -0.93 -10.83 -13.66
C ASN A 433 -1.70 -9.63 -13.10
N LEU A 434 -2.06 -9.67 -11.82
CA LEU A 434 -2.71 -8.53 -11.16
C LEU A 434 -1.73 -7.36 -11.02
N VAL A 435 -0.49 -7.62 -10.61
CA VAL A 435 0.57 -6.61 -10.56
C VAL A 435 0.75 -5.97 -11.94
N GLU A 436 0.92 -6.75 -12.99
CA GLU A 436 1.12 -6.25 -14.36
C GLU A 436 -0.06 -5.37 -14.84
N THR A 437 -1.29 -5.74 -14.50
CA THR A 437 -2.50 -5.09 -15.06
C THR A 437 -3.16 -4.06 -14.15
N LYS A 438 -2.76 -4.00 -12.87
CA LYS A 438 -3.41 -3.19 -11.83
C LYS A 438 -2.43 -2.36 -11.00
N ALA A 439 -1.11 -2.54 -11.16
CA ALA A 439 -0.16 -1.60 -10.58
C ALA A 439 -0.36 -0.21 -11.21
N VAL A 440 -0.20 0.82 -10.39
CA VAL A 440 -0.45 2.21 -10.79
C VAL A 440 0.85 2.84 -11.28
N ALA A 441 0.86 3.32 -12.52
CA ALA A 441 2.00 4.05 -13.09
C ALA A 441 1.98 5.55 -12.75
N ASP A 442 0.79 6.14 -12.53
CA ASP A 442 0.59 7.56 -12.20
C ASP A 442 -0.30 7.68 -10.94
N PRO A 443 0.30 7.55 -9.73
CA PRO A 443 -0.43 7.70 -8.47
C PRO A 443 -1.13 9.05 -8.28
N ALA A 444 -0.57 10.13 -8.84
CA ALA A 444 -1.13 11.47 -8.71
C ALA A 444 -2.46 11.60 -9.47
N ALA A 445 -2.62 10.89 -10.59
CA ALA A 445 -3.85 10.85 -11.39
C ALA A 445 -4.96 9.94 -10.81
N LEU A 446 -4.69 9.22 -9.72
CA LEU A 446 -5.69 8.36 -9.09
C LEU A 446 -6.91 9.16 -8.61
N SER A 447 -8.09 8.70 -9.01
CA SER A 447 -9.36 9.16 -8.47
C SER A 447 -9.79 8.24 -7.32
N PRO A 448 -10.24 8.78 -6.18
CA PRO A 448 -10.81 7.97 -5.09
C PRO A 448 -12.23 7.47 -5.42
N VAL A 449 -12.82 7.91 -6.55
CA VAL A 449 -14.19 7.56 -6.93
C VAL A 449 -14.34 6.04 -7.02
N ARG A 450 -15.33 5.52 -6.31
CA ARG A 450 -15.61 4.08 -6.25
C ARG A 450 -15.91 3.56 -7.67
N THR A 451 -15.10 2.61 -8.10
CA THR A 451 -15.19 1.93 -9.42
C THR A 451 -15.80 0.54 -9.35
N VAL A 452 -15.97 -0.01 -8.14
CA VAL A 452 -16.49 -1.36 -7.92
C VAL A 452 -17.67 -1.37 -6.94
N LYS A 453 -18.61 -2.29 -7.17
CA LYS A 453 -19.78 -2.51 -6.30
C LYS A 453 -19.51 -3.69 -5.35
N ALA A 454 -20.11 -3.68 -4.18
CA ALA A 454 -20.03 -4.79 -3.22
C ALA A 454 -20.40 -6.15 -3.84
N ALA A 455 -21.40 -6.17 -4.74
CA ALA A 455 -21.82 -7.36 -5.48
C ALA A 455 -20.73 -7.95 -6.41
N GLN A 456 -19.68 -7.20 -6.74
CA GLN A 456 -18.55 -7.69 -7.54
C GLN A 456 -17.43 -8.28 -6.69
N VAL A 457 -17.36 -7.91 -5.41
CA VAL A 457 -16.25 -8.29 -4.50
C VAL A 457 -16.69 -9.38 -3.52
N LEU A 458 -17.82 -9.19 -2.84
CA LEU A 458 -18.26 -10.06 -1.75
C LEU A 458 -18.54 -11.51 -2.20
N PRO A 459 -19.15 -11.80 -3.37
CA PRO A 459 -19.33 -13.19 -3.79
C PRO A 459 -18.02 -13.96 -3.94
N ALA A 460 -16.98 -13.32 -4.48
CA ALA A 460 -15.67 -13.95 -4.67
C ALA A 460 -14.98 -14.26 -3.33
N TRP A 461 -15.04 -13.29 -2.41
CA TRP A 461 -14.52 -13.48 -1.05
C TRP A 461 -15.30 -14.58 -0.31
N ASN A 462 -16.64 -14.52 -0.32
CA ASN A 462 -17.50 -15.53 0.32
C ASN A 462 -17.26 -16.95 -0.21
N ALA A 463 -17.21 -17.11 -1.55
CA ALA A 463 -16.94 -18.40 -2.18
C ALA A 463 -15.56 -18.95 -1.76
N CYS A 464 -14.58 -18.05 -1.65
CA CYS A 464 -13.24 -18.42 -1.26
C CYS A 464 -13.14 -18.81 0.23
N GLN A 465 -13.83 -18.09 1.12
CA GLN A 465 -13.92 -18.39 2.56
C GLN A 465 -14.65 -19.71 2.85
N ALA A 466 -15.62 -20.08 2.00
CA ALA A 466 -16.34 -21.36 2.11
C ALA A 466 -15.48 -22.60 1.76
N GLY A 467 -14.17 -22.42 1.52
CA GLY A 467 -13.27 -23.49 1.09
C GLY A 467 -13.41 -23.84 -0.39
N GLY A 468 -14.12 -23.02 -1.17
CA GLY A 468 -14.38 -23.30 -2.57
C GLY A 468 -13.09 -23.35 -3.41
N GLY A 469 -13.03 -24.28 -4.36
CA GLY A 469 -11.88 -24.43 -5.26
C GLY A 469 -11.68 -23.19 -6.14
N ALA A 470 -10.49 -23.04 -6.76
CA ALA A 470 -10.22 -21.92 -7.68
C ALA A 470 -11.24 -21.81 -8.83
N ALA A 471 -11.83 -22.94 -9.25
CA ALA A 471 -12.88 -23.00 -10.26
C ALA A 471 -14.19 -22.34 -9.78
N GLU A 472 -14.61 -22.57 -8.54
CA GLU A 472 -15.82 -21.99 -7.96
C GLU A 472 -15.66 -20.49 -7.72
N VAL A 473 -14.46 -20.05 -7.34
CA VAL A 473 -14.11 -18.62 -7.25
C VAL A 473 -14.14 -17.96 -8.63
N ALA A 474 -13.61 -18.62 -9.67
CA ALA A 474 -13.64 -18.11 -11.04
C ALA A 474 -15.08 -18.02 -11.59
N GLU A 475 -15.90 -19.03 -11.32
CA GLU A 475 -17.32 -19.08 -11.69
C GLU A 475 -18.13 -17.96 -11.01
N ALA A 476 -17.93 -17.74 -9.69
CA ALA A 476 -18.56 -16.66 -8.95
C ALA A 476 -18.19 -15.25 -9.48
N LEU A 477 -17.05 -15.14 -10.17
CA LEU A 477 -16.55 -13.91 -10.79
C LEU A 477 -16.96 -13.75 -12.26
N GLY A 478 -17.70 -14.69 -12.83
CA GLY A 478 -18.07 -14.68 -14.25
C GLY A 478 -16.88 -14.84 -15.21
N GLY A 479 -15.74 -15.36 -14.72
CA GLY A 479 -14.52 -15.55 -15.50
C GLY A 479 -14.24 -17.03 -15.75
N THR A 480 -13.85 -17.39 -16.98
CA THR A 480 -13.25 -18.71 -17.22
C THR A 480 -11.88 -18.75 -16.55
N ALA A 481 -11.65 -19.75 -15.70
CA ALA A 481 -10.32 -20.03 -15.17
C ALA A 481 -9.35 -20.21 -16.35
N LEU A 482 -8.49 -19.23 -16.59
CA LEU A 482 -7.35 -19.40 -17.51
C LEU A 482 -6.46 -20.45 -16.87
N GLY A 483 -6.54 -21.68 -17.41
CA GLY A 483 -5.79 -22.81 -16.92
C GLY A 483 -4.30 -22.48 -16.90
N GLY A 484 -3.75 -22.34 -15.69
CA GLY A 484 -2.31 -22.29 -15.47
C GLY A 484 -1.71 -23.64 -15.81
N GLY A 485 -1.15 -23.76 -17.02
CA GLY A 485 -0.18 -24.80 -17.31
C GLY A 485 1.03 -24.57 -16.42
N GLY A 486 1.25 -25.46 -15.46
CA GLY A 486 2.48 -25.49 -14.67
C GLY A 486 3.68 -25.62 -15.60
N GLY A 487 4.41 -24.53 -15.78
CA GLY A 487 5.65 -24.46 -16.53
C GLY A 487 6.73 -23.85 -15.65
N GLY A 488 7.39 -24.68 -14.84
CA GLY A 488 8.69 -24.34 -14.30
C GLY A 488 9.66 -24.13 -15.46
N GLY A 489 10.14 -22.90 -15.64
CA GLY A 489 11.01 -22.53 -16.74
C GLY A 489 11.93 -21.40 -16.32
N ASN A 490 13.16 -21.77 -15.97
CA ASN A 490 14.31 -20.88 -15.87
C ASN A 490 14.37 -19.92 -17.06
N ALA A 491 14.28 -18.62 -16.80
CA ALA A 491 14.73 -17.60 -17.73
C ALA A 491 16.26 -17.49 -17.61
N SER A 492 16.97 -18.14 -18.52
CA SER A 492 18.40 -17.98 -18.72
C SER A 492 18.71 -16.60 -19.31
N ALA A 493 19.55 -15.83 -18.64
CA ALA A 493 20.32 -14.75 -19.23
C ALA A 493 21.41 -15.33 -20.18
N PRO A 494 21.88 -14.60 -21.21
CA PRO A 494 22.85 -15.09 -22.16
C PRO A 494 24.25 -15.16 -21.54
N GLY A 495 25.03 -16.14 -22.00
CA GLY A 495 26.21 -16.63 -21.32
C GLY A 495 27.44 -15.74 -21.36
N CYS A 496 28.31 -16.00 -20.38
CA CYS A 496 29.75 -15.88 -20.48
C CYS A 496 30.35 -17.16 -19.89
N GLY A 497 31.25 -17.78 -20.64
CA GLY A 497 31.70 -19.15 -20.39
C GLY A 497 32.87 -19.31 -19.43
N GLY A 498 33.16 -20.59 -19.15
CA GLY A 498 34.49 -21.13 -18.90
C GLY A 498 35.07 -20.94 -17.49
N ASN A 499 34.98 -21.95 -16.62
CA ASN A 499 35.91 -23.09 -16.57
C ASN A 499 35.78 -23.84 -15.24
N ALA A 500 35.84 -25.16 -15.35
CA ALA A 500 35.86 -26.09 -14.24
C ALA A 500 37.20 -26.05 -13.48
N SER A 501 37.15 -26.23 -12.15
CA SER A 501 38.12 -27.01 -11.36
C SER A 501 37.61 -27.17 -9.92
N ALA A 502 37.26 -28.40 -9.56
CA ALA A 502 37.32 -28.95 -8.19
C ALA A 502 38.39 -30.08 -8.22
N PRO A 503 38.84 -30.69 -7.10
CA PRO A 503 38.30 -30.62 -5.73
C PRO A 503 39.37 -30.52 -4.61
N GLY A 504 38.90 -30.35 -3.37
CA GLY A 504 39.74 -30.43 -2.17
C GLY A 504 38.93 -30.73 -0.91
N SER A 505 38.95 -32.00 -0.51
CA SER A 505 38.39 -32.57 0.73
C SER A 505 39.15 -32.16 1.99
N ALA A 506 38.45 -32.16 3.15
CA ALA A 506 38.87 -32.62 4.50
C ALA A 506 38.23 -31.73 5.58
N ALA A 507 37.24 -32.21 6.33
CA ALA A 507 37.36 -33.01 7.56
C ALA A 507 37.61 -32.19 8.84
N GLY A 508 36.61 -32.25 9.76
CA GLY A 508 36.90 -32.65 11.14
C GLY A 508 36.57 -31.68 12.28
N ARG A 509 35.79 -32.23 13.23
CA ARG A 509 35.67 -31.89 14.67
C ARG A 509 34.87 -30.62 14.99
N GLY A 510 34.02 -30.55 16.02
CA GLY A 510 33.67 -31.48 17.09
C GLY A 510 33.29 -30.66 18.34
N ARG A 511 32.06 -30.88 18.86
CA ARG A 511 31.53 -30.64 20.22
C ARG A 511 31.67 -29.25 20.88
N GLY A 512 30.53 -28.75 21.38
CA GLY A 512 30.47 -27.81 22.51
C GLY A 512 29.04 -27.47 22.89
N VAL A 513 28.53 -28.10 23.95
CA VAL A 513 27.23 -27.82 24.57
C VAL A 513 27.44 -26.80 25.69
N GLY A 514 26.59 -25.76 25.75
CA GLY A 514 26.33 -24.99 26.97
C GLY A 514 26.83 -23.54 26.99
N ALA A 515 25.89 -22.58 26.93
CA ALA A 515 25.82 -21.35 27.75
C ALA A 515 24.91 -20.30 27.07
N ALA A 516 23.60 -20.55 27.07
CA ALA A 516 22.60 -19.51 26.84
C ALA A 516 22.15 -18.98 28.21
N ALA A 517 22.44 -17.69 28.48
CA ALA A 517 21.91 -16.80 29.54
C ALA A 517 23.02 -15.96 30.22
N ALA A 518 23.67 -15.06 29.47
CA ALA A 518 24.47 -13.97 30.06
C ALA A 518 24.86 -12.82 29.09
N ALA A 519 24.24 -12.70 27.90
CA ALA A 519 24.72 -11.76 26.86
C ALA A 519 23.77 -10.59 26.54
N ALA A 520 22.69 -10.38 27.31
CA ALA A 520 21.72 -9.31 27.06
C ALA A 520 21.89 -8.05 27.92
N ALA A 521 22.86 -8.00 28.85
CA ALA A 521 23.03 -6.88 29.79
C ALA A 521 24.31 -6.03 29.57
N ALA A 522 25.18 -6.38 28.62
CA ALA A 522 26.44 -5.67 28.38
C ALA A 522 26.42 -4.69 27.18
N ALA A 523 25.38 -4.71 26.34
CA ALA A 523 25.29 -3.84 25.16
C ALA A 523 24.73 -2.43 25.46
N ALA A 524 24.18 -2.19 26.65
CA ALA A 524 23.54 -0.90 27.01
C ALA A 524 24.48 0.13 27.66
N ALA A 525 25.74 -0.22 27.95
CA ALA A 525 26.68 0.67 28.65
C ALA A 525 27.80 1.25 27.77
N ALA A 526 27.87 0.90 26.49
CA ALA A 526 28.95 1.35 25.59
C ALA A 526 28.53 2.42 24.56
N MET A 527 27.28 2.90 24.57
CA MET A 527 26.79 3.93 23.63
C MET A 527 26.54 5.31 24.28
N LEU A 528 27.12 5.56 25.46
CA LEU A 528 27.02 6.87 26.15
C LEU A 528 28.31 7.70 26.12
N LEU A 529 29.26 7.35 25.26
CA LEU A 529 30.42 8.19 24.96
C LEU A 529 30.75 8.07 23.48
N HIS A 530 30.04 8.84 22.64
CA HIS A 530 30.54 9.60 21.48
C HIS A 530 29.40 10.43 20.90
#